data_AF-A0A8X7UVB0-F1
#
_entry.id   AF-A0A8X7UVB0-F1
#
_cell.length_a   1.000
_cell.length_b   1.000
_cell.length_c   1.000
_cell.angle_alpha   90.00
_cell.angle_beta   90.00
_cell.angle_gamma   90.00
#
_symmetry.space_group_name_H-M   'P 1'
#
loop_
_entity.id
_entity.type
_entity.pdbx_description
1 polymer ?
#
loop_
_entity_poly.entity_id
_entity_poly.type
_entity_poly.pdbx_seq_one_letter_code
_entity_poly.pdbx_strand_id
1 'polypeptide(L)'
;MMSSEAARETNLLSNQEVYSIAGDLHSGGDIKPSLEFTGKLSKDLYTISHSDGLIVCQGKKNSSVVVWNPCTGERKMIEPRTCYRQSDRFALGYSISRSYKILRCHYYLNEVKVLAVECEMYDLCSDSWRVLLKS
;
A
#
# COMPACT_ATOMS: atom_id res chain seq x y z
N MET A 1 -9.88 33.78 17.71
CA MET A 1 -10.30 33.04 16.50
C MET A 1 -9.05 32.35 15.97
N MET A 2 -8.84 31.08 16.32
CA MET A 2 -7.62 30.34 15.98
C MET A 2 -7.80 29.73 14.58
N SER A 3 -6.87 30.06 13.69
CA SER A 3 -6.71 29.44 12.37
C SER A 3 -6.20 28.01 12.56
N SER A 4 -6.88 27.00 12.00
CA SER A 4 -6.38 25.63 11.95
C SER A 4 -5.46 25.49 10.74
N GLU A 5 -4.16 25.44 10.99
CA GLU A 5 -3.13 25.21 9.97
C GLU A 5 -3.11 23.73 9.59
N ALA A 6 -3.21 23.43 8.30
CA ALA A 6 -3.29 22.05 7.79
C ALA A 6 -1.88 21.51 7.54
N ALA A 7 -1.38 20.67 8.45
CA ALA A 7 -0.12 19.97 8.28
C ALA A 7 -0.17 19.06 7.03
N ARG A 8 0.78 19.24 6.11
CA ARG A 8 0.94 18.38 4.93
C ARG A 8 1.86 17.21 5.30
N GLU A 9 1.31 16.00 5.29
CA GLU A 9 2.11 14.78 5.47
C GLU A 9 2.62 14.26 4.11
N THR A 10 3.90 13.91 4.05
CA THR A 10 4.54 13.30 2.88
C THR A 10 5.09 11.92 3.23
N ASN A 11 4.87 10.94 2.36
CA ASN A 11 5.38 9.59 2.54
C ASN A 11 6.66 9.40 1.72
N LEU A 12 7.78 9.09 2.38
CA LEU A 12 9.05 8.77 1.74
C LEU A 12 9.26 7.26 1.70
N LEU A 13 9.53 6.73 0.51
CA LEU A 13 9.93 5.34 0.30
C LEU A 13 11.45 5.28 0.12
N SER A 14 12.16 4.68 1.08
CA SER A 14 13.60 4.39 0.97
C SER A 14 13.87 2.99 1.51
N ASN A 15 14.55 2.14 0.73
CA ASN A 15 15.07 0.84 1.16
C ASN A 15 14.03 -0.11 1.83
N GLN A 16 12.86 -0.28 1.20
CA GLN A 16 11.76 -1.13 1.71
C GLN A 16 11.12 -0.66 3.03
N GLU A 17 11.39 0.57 3.46
CA GLU A 17 10.78 1.19 4.63
C GLU A 17 9.93 2.38 4.18
N VAL A 18 8.70 2.45 4.70
CA VAL A 18 7.80 3.60 4.50
C VAL A 18 7.98 4.52 5.69
N TYR A 19 8.29 5.78 5.42
CA TYR A 19 8.36 6.82 6.43
C TYR A 19 7.25 7.85 6.22
N SER A 20 6.38 8.06 7.21
CA SER A 20 5.48 9.22 7.25
C SER A 20 6.21 10.40 7.88
N ILE A 21 6.26 11.51 7.15
CA ILE A 21 6.94 12.73 7.55
C ILE A 21 5.87 13.82 7.68
N ALA A 22 5.69 14.33 8.89
CA ALA A 22 4.91 15.54 9.13
C ALA A 22 5.86 16.76 9.04
N GLY A 23 5.55 17.73 8.16
CA GLY A 23 6.33 18.96 8.09
C GLY A 23 5.80 19.96 7.05
N ASP A 24 5.80 21.25 7.41
CA ASP A 24 5.45 22.34 6.50
C ASP A 24 6.58 22.59 5.49
N LEU A 25 6.30 22.31 4.21
CA LEU A 25 7.11 22.79 3.09
C LEU A 25 6.60 24.17 2.65
N HIS A 26 6.91 25.20 3.42
CA HIS A 26 6.99 26.56 2.90
C HIS A 26 8.47 26.92 2.73
N SER A 27 8.89 27.05 1.47
CA SER A 27 10.23 27.46 1.09
C SER A 27 10.48 28.91 1.55
N GLY A 28 11.32 29.10 2.55
CA GLY A 28 11.82 30.42 2.93
C GLY A 28 12.44 30.46 4.31
N GLY A 29 13.75 30.18 4.40
CA GLY A 29 14.57 30.47 5.58
C GLY A 29 15.17 29.24 6.24
N ASP A 30 16.46 29.33 6.57
CA ASP A 30 17.33 28.33 7.21
C ASP A 30 16.85 27.87 8.60
N ILE A 31 15.77 27.09 8.65
CA ILE A 31 15.41 26.31 9.83
C ILE A 31 15.10 24.90 9.36
N LYS A 32 16.05 23.99 9.59
CA LYS A 32 15.90 22.56 9.34
C LYS A 32 14.75 22.06 10.22
N PRO A 33 13.56 21.71 9.68
CA PRO A 33 12.46 21.26 10.50
C PRO A 33 12.88 19.97 11.20
N SER A 34 12.66 19.88 12.51
CA SER A 34 12.90 18.66 13.25
C SER A 34 11.94 17.58 12.72
N LEU A 35 12.50 16.67 11.93
CA LEU A 35 11.83 15.49 11.39
C LEU A 35 11.46 14.56 12.55
N GLU A 36 10.18 14.51 12.92
CA GLU A 36 9.67 13.52 13.86
C GLU A 36 8.90 12.43 13.10
N PHE A 37 9.32 11.18 13.30
CA PHE A 37 8.82 10.02 12.59
C PHE A 37 7.69 9.36 13.37
N THR A 38 6.44 9.48 12.89
CA THR A 38 5.25 9.08 13.65
C THR A 38 4.71 7.67 13.31
N GLY A 39 5.22 6.99 12.28
CA GLY A 39 4.69 5.69 11.85
C GLY A 39 5.70 4.74 11.23
N LYS A 40 6.17 3.73 12.00
CA LYS A 40 7.09 2.70 11.52
C LYS A 40 6.36 1.46 11.00
N LEU A 41 6.37 1.24 9.69
CA LEU A 41 6.03 -0.06 9.12
C LEU A 41 7.29 -0.95 9.15
N SER A 42 7.19 -2.11 9.81
CA SER A 42 8.32 -2.99 10.15
C SER A 42 9.18 -3.45 8.97
N LYS A 43 10.44 -3.85 9.23
CA LYS A 43 11.43 -4.44 8.28
C LYS A 43 11.02 -5.75 7.58
N ASP A 44 9.79 -6.20 7.79
CA ASP A 44 9.28 -7.53 7.42
C ASP A 44 8.17 -7.45 6.37
N LEU A 45 8.42 -6.74 5.25
CA LEU A 45 7.46 -6.61 4.15
C LEU A 45 7.99 -7.24 2.85
N TYR A 46 7.11 -7.91 2.09
CA TYR A 46 7.43 -8.48 0.76
C TYR A 46 7.11 -7.53 -0.38
N THR A 47 5.99 -6.82 -0.26
CA THR A 47 5.50 -5.90 -1.30
C THR A 47 4.95 -4.65 -0.62
N ILE A 48 5.27 -3.50 -1.20
CA ILE A 48 4.74 -2.19 -0.82
C ILE A 48 4.34 -1.48 -2.11
N SER A 49 3.08 -1.06 -2.20
CA SER A 49 2.59 -0.19 -3.28
C SER A 49 1.74 0.92 -2.68
N HIS A 50 1.74 2.10 -3.30
CA HIS A 50 1.05 3.27 -2.79
C HIS A 50 0.30 4.00 -3.90
N SER A 51 -0.79 4.68 -3.52
CA SER A 51 -1.58 5.56 -4.37
C SER A 51 -2.26 6.58 -3.48
N ASP A 52 -2.14 7.88 -3.79
CA ASP A 52 -2.84 8.98 -3.11
C ASP A 52 -2.75 8.94 -1.56
N GLY A 53 -1.57 8.57 -1.04
CA GLY A 53 -1.31 8.49 0.40
C GLY A 53 -1.80 7.20 1.08
N LEU A 54 -2.53 6.32 0.39
CA LEU A 54 -2.80 4.96 0.88
C LEU A 54 -1.66 4.02 0.48
N ILE A 55 -1.44 3.02 1.33
CA ILE A 55 -0.40 2.01 1.16
C ILE A 55 -1.02 0.63 1.25
N VAL A 56 -0.68 -0.26 0.32
CA VAL A 56 -0.88 -1.70 0.48
C VAL A 56 0.45 -2.35 0.82
N CYS A 57 0.45 -3.19 1.85
CA CYS A 57 1.64 -3.90 2.30
C CYS A 57 1.34 -5.38 2.57
N GLN A 58 2.32 -6.25 2.31
CA GLN A 58 2.24 -7.67 2.65
C GLN A 58 3.30 -8.05 3.68
N GLY A 59 2.88 -8.62 4.81
CA GLY A 59 3.77 -9.05 5.90
C GLY A 59 4.51 -10.36 5.61
N LYS A 60 5.78 -10.46 6.02
CA LYS A 60 6.62 -11.65 5.76
C LYS A 60 6.16 -12.92 6.48
N LYS A 61 5.67 -12.80 7.72
CA LYS A 61 5.43 -13.98 8.59
C LYS A 61 4.11 -14.71 8.33
N ASN A 62 3.09 -14.00 7.87
CA ASN A 62 1.74 -14.54 7.73
C ASN A 62 1.12 -14.28 6.34
N SER A 63 1.89 -13.69 5.41
CA SER A 63 1.42 -13.25 4.09
C SER A 63 0.16 -12.37 4.11
N SER A 64 -0.20 -11.81 5.28
CA SER A 64 -1.35 -10.93 5.43
C SER A 64 -1.14 -9.66 4.62
N VAL A 65 -2.22 -9.19 4.00
CA VAL A 65 -2.24 -7.97 3.21
C VAL A 65 -3.02 -6.92 3.98
N VAL A 66 -2.42 -5.75 4.17
CA VAL A 66 -3.03 -4.64 4.88
C VAL A 66 -3.03 -3.41 3.98
N VAL A 67 -4.15 -2.73 3.94
CA VAL A 67 -4.23 -1.34 3.47
C VAL A 67 -4.06 -0.44 4.68
N TRP A 68 -3.13 0.50 4.61
CA TRP A 68 -2.84 1.46 5.66
C TRP A 68 -2.98 2.87 5.10
N ASN A 69 -3.75 3.70 5.81
CA ASN A 69 -3.71 5.15 5.68
C ASN A 69 -2.75 5.68 6.76
N PRO A 70 -1.54 6.14 6.39
CA PRO A 70 -0.59 6.63 7.37
C PRO A 70 -1.05 7.91 8.06
N CYS A 71 -1.76 8.78 7.34
CA CYS A 71 -2.23 10.07 7.85
C CYS A 71 -3.30 9.95 8.93
N THR A 72 -4.15 8.93 8.85
CA THR A 72 -5.19 8.67 9.87
C THR A 72 -4.81 7.54 10.83
N GLY A 73 -3.75 6.79 10.54
CA GLY A 73 -3.40 5.56 11.25
C GLY A 73 -4.33 4.37 10.96
N GLU A 74 -5.35 4.54 10.11
CA GLU A 74 -6.36 3.52 9.83
C GLU A 74 -5.75 2.34 9.06
N ARG A 75 -6.05 1.11 9.50
CA ARG A 75 -5.57 -0.11 8.87
C ARG A 75 -6.74 -1.04 8.60
N LYS A 76 -6.80 -1.57 7.37
CA LYS A 76 -7.75 -2.60 6.96
C LYS A 76 -7.00 -3.83 6.49
N MET A 77 -7.22 -4.96 7.16
CA MET A 77 -6.75 -6.25 6.68
C MET A 77 -7.63 -6.70 5.52
N ILE A 78 -7.01 -7.15 4.43
CA ILE A 78 -7.71 -7.68 3.27
C ILE A 78 -7.65 -9.20 3.36
N GLU A 79 -8.81 -9.84 3.36
CA GLU A 79 -8.88 -11.30 3.30
C GLU A 79 -8.60 -11.78 1.87
N PRO A 80 -7.82 -12.85 1.68
CA PRO A 80 -7.60 -13.40 0.34
C PRO A 80 -8.88 -14.06 -0.17
N ARG A 81 -9.07 -14.05 -1.50
CA ARG A 81 -10.13 -14.85 -2.13
C ARG A 81 -9.92 -16.36 -1.95
N THR A 82 -8.66 -16.80 -1.94
CA THR A 82 -8.27 -18.21 -1.74
C THR A 82 -7.18 -18.32 -0.69
N CYS A 83 -5.97 -17.83 -1.01
CA CYS A 83 -4.86 -17.73 -0.07
C CYS A 83 -3.83 -16.73 -0.63
N TYR A 84 -3.03 -16.11 0.25
CA TYR A 84 -1.89 -15.30 -0.17
C TYR A 84 -0.62 -16.15 -0.25
N ARG A 85 0.26 -15.77 -1.17
CA ARG A 85 1.59 -16.37 -1.37
C ARG A 85 2.65 -15.28 -1.26
N GLN A 86 3.86 -15.65 -0.85
CA GLN A 86 4.99 -14.71 -0.77
C GLN A 86 5.43 -14.20 -2.15
N SER A 87 5.15 -14.95 -3.22
CA SER A 87 5.43 -14.54 -4.59
C SER A 87 4.36 -13.62 -5.19
N ASP A 88 3.25 -13.38 -4.47
CA ASP A 88 2.20 -12.49 -4.94
C ASP A 88 2.72 -11.06 -5.04
N ARG A 89 2.35 -10.40 -6.14
CA ARG A 89 2.65 -9.00 -6.38
C ARG A 89 1.37 -8.20 -6.27
N PHE A 90 1.47 -7.06 -5.61
CA PHE A 90 0.35 -6.16 -5.33
C PHE A 90 0.62 -4.79 -5.90
N ALA A 91 -0.41 -4.18 -6.49
CA ALA A 91 -0.43 -2.79 -6.87
C ALA A 91 -1.72 -2.13 -6.37
N LEU A 92 -1.59 -0.95 -5.78
CA LEU A 92 -2.72 -0.11 -5.39
C LEU A 92 -2.95 0.95 -6.46
N GLY A 93 -4.21 1.21 -6.79
CA GLY A 93 -4.57 2.30 -7.70
C GLY A 93 -5.97 2.84 -7.44
N TYR A 94 -6.19 4.08 -7.84
CA TYR A 94 -7.51 4.71 -7.80
C TYR A 94 -8.20 4.62 -9.16
N SER A 95 -9.46 4.20 -9.16
CA SER A 95 -10.23 3.96 -10.38
C SER A 95 -11.18 5.10 -10.73
N ILE A 96 -11.61 5.15 -12.00
CA ILE A 96 -12.59 6.14 -12.50
C ILE A 96 -13.93 6.08 -11.76
N SER A 97 -14.29 4.93 -11.19
CA SER A 97 -15.49 4.77 -10.35
C SER A 97 -15.29 5.27 -8.93
N ARG A 98 -14.26 6.10 -8.70
CA ARG A 98 -13.92 6.73 -7.42
C ARG A 98 -13.65 5.73 -6.28
N SER A 99 -13.13 4.56 -6.62
CA SER A 99 -12.78 3.51 -5.66
C SER A 99 -11.30 3.15 -5.77
N TYR A 100 -10.66 2.95 -4.62
CA TYR A 100 -9.35 2.31 -4.54
C TYR A 100 -9.46 0.83 -4.83
N LYS A 101 -8.52 0.32 -5.61
CA LYS A 101 -8.46 -1.08 -6.02
C LYS A 101 -7.07 -1.63 -5.84
N ILE A 102 -7.00 -2.90 -5.45
CA ILE A 102 -5.76 -3.65 -5.31
C ILE A 102 -5.73 -4.68 -6.43
N LEU A 103 -4.76 -4.56 -7.33
CA LEU A 103 -4.42 -5.63 -8.25
C LEU A 103 -3.49 -6.60 -7.51
N ARG A 104 -3.83 -7.88 -7.55
CA ARG A 104 -2.97 -8.99 -7.11
C ARG A 104 -2.64 -9.84 -8.32
N CYS A 105 -1.36 -10.12 -8.55
CA CYS A 105 -0.92 -11.07 -9.56
C CYS A 105 0.00 -12.12 -8.95
N HIS A 106 -0.31 -13.38 -9.24
CA HIS A 106 0.43 -14.54 -8.82
C HIS A 106 1.12 -15.16 -10.04
N TYR A 107 2.45 -15.19 -10.02
CA TYR A 107 3.26 -15.79 -11.08
C TYR A 107 3.78 -17.16 -10.64
N TYR A 108 3.65 -18.15 -11.51
CA TYR A 108 4.11 -19.52 -11.25
C TYR A 108 4.51 -20.21 -12.56
N LEU A 109 5.27 -21.29 -12.44
CA LEU A 109 5.51 -22.21 -13.55
C LEU A 109 4.40 -23.25 -13.54
N ASN A 110 3.73 -23.43 -14.68
CA ASN A 110 2.73 -24.48 -14.84
C ASN A 110 3.39 -25.87 -15.00
N GLU A 111 2.57 -26.91 -15.19
CA GLU A 111 3.03 -28.29 -15.31
C GLU A 111 4.05 -28.52 -16.45
N VAL A 112 3.96 -27.71 -17.51
CA VAL A 112 4.88 -27.76 -18.66
C VAL A 112 6.04 -26.75 -18.56
N LYS A 113 6.27 -26.19 -17.36
CA LYS A 113 7.34 -25.22 -17.04
C LYS A 113 7.27 -23.91 -17.84
N VAL A 114 6.07 -23.52 -18.26
CA VAL A 114 5.82 -22.21 -18.87
C VAL A 114 5.36 -21.24 -17.79
N LEU A 115 5.80 -19.98 -17.88
CA LEU A 115 5.39 -18.91 -16.97
C LEU A 115 3.90 -18.60 -17.17
N ALA A 116 3.12 -18.81 -16.12
CA ALA A 116 1.70 -18.53 -16.04
C ALA A 116 1.42 -17.43 -15.01
N VAL A 117 0.29 -16.75 -15.18
CA VAL A 117 -0.16 -15.69 -14.27
C VAL A 117 -1.65 -15.81 -13.95
N GLU A 118 -1.97 -15.69 -12.68
CA GLU A 118 -3.34 -15.46 -12.22
C GLU A 118 -3.43 -14.06 -11.63
N CYS A 119 -4.36 -13.24 -12.13
CA CYS A 119 -4.59 -11.91 -11.58
C CYS A 119 -6.03 -11.73 -11.09
N GLU A 120 -6.14 -11.09 -9.95
CA GLU A 120 -7.38 -10.78 -9.27
C GLU A 120 -7.36 -9.30 -8.87
N MET A 121 -8.54 -8.69 -8.75
CA MET A 121 -8.65 -7.32 -8.30
C MET A 121 -9.65 -7.20 -7.17
N TYR A 122 -9.21 -6.57 -6.09
CA TYR A 122 -10.04 -6.22 -4.95
C TYR A 122 -10.49 -4.77 -5.05
N ASP A 123 -11.76 -4.52 -4.76
CA ASP A 123 -12.34 -3.17 -4.72
C ASP A 123 -12.69 -2.83 -3.28
N LEU A 124 -12.05 -1.78 -2.74
CA LEU A 124 -12.21 -1.38 -1.35
C LEU A 124 -13.62 -0.92 -1.01
N CYS A 125 -14.35 -0.33 -1.97
CA CYS A 125 -15.71 0.14 -1.76
C CYS A 125 -16.71 -1.01 -1.69
N SER A 126 -16.55 -2.02 -2.56
CA SER A 126 -17.44 -3.19 -2.58
C SER A 126 -17.02 -4.31 -1.62
N ASP A 127 -15.84 -4.18 -1.01
CA ASP A 127 -15.23 -5.19 -0.14
C ASP A 127 -15.11 -6.58 -0.79
N SER A 128 -14.82 -6.62 -2.09
CA SER A 128 -14.89 -7.87 -2.86
C SER A 128 -13.75 -8.05 -3.85
N TRP A 129 -13.38 -9.32 -4.08
CA TRP A 129 -12.46 -9.75 -5.12
C TRP A 129 -13.20 -10.13 -6.40
N ARG A 130 -12.61 -9.81 -7.55
CA ARG A 130 -12.99 -10.35 -8.86
C ARG A 130 -11.78 -10.89 -9.60
N VAL A 131 -11.99 -11.97 -10.35
CA VAL A 131 -10.94 -12.55 -11.22
C VAL A 131 -10.81 -11.68 -12.47
N LEU A 132 -9.58 -11.38 -12.87
CA LEU A 132 -9.28 -10.66 -14.11
C LEU A 132 -8.66 -11.57 -15.17
N LEU A 133 -7.73 -12.44 -14.76
CA LEU A 133 -7.00 -13.31 -15.67
C LEU A 133 -6.66 -14.63 -14.98
N LYS A 134 -6.82 -15.71 -15.72
CA LYS A 134 -6.23 -17.03 -15.44
C LYS A 134 -5.68 -17.57 -16.74
N SER A 135 -4.36 -17.68 -16.84
CA SER A 135 -3.65 -18.20 -18.01
C SER A 135 -3.02 -19.55 -17.72
#